data_AF-A0AA44XR66-F1
#
_entry.id   AF-A0AA44XR66-F1
#
_cell.length_a   1.000
_cell.length_b   1.000
_cell.length_c   1.000
_cell.angle_alpha   90.00
_cell.angle_beta   90.00
_cell.angle_gamma   90.00
#
_symmetry.space_group_name_H-M   'P 1'
#
loop_
_entity.id
_entity.type
_entity.pdbx_description
1 polymer ?
#
loop_
_entity_poly.entity_id
_entity_poly.type
_entity_poly.pdbx_seq_one_letter_code
_entity_poly.pdbx_strand_id
1 'polypeptide(L)' 'MLTLEQAVTIQILHQQGQSIKAISRELGISRNTVRKYL' A
#
# COMPACT_ATOMS: atom_id res chain seq x y z
N MET A 1 -3.50 -9.39 9.85
CA MET A 1 -2.05 -9.22 9.62
C MET A 1 -1.85 -9.15 8.11
N LEU A 2 -1.13 -8.16 7.59
CA LEU A 2 -0.80 -8.09 6.16
C LEU A 2 0.25 -9.16 5.84
N THR A 3 0.20 -9.76 4.64
CA THR A 3 1.28 -10.65 4.18
C THR A 3 2.52 -9.84 3.78
N LEU A 4 3.69 -10.47 3.79
CA LEU A 4 4.93 -9.85 3.31
C LEU A 4 4.79 -9.38 1.86
N GLU A 5 4.10 -10.16 1.04
CA GLU A 5 3.78 -9.83 -0.34
C GLU A 5 3.00 -8.52 -0.44
N GLN A 6 1.91 -8.37 0.32
CA GLN A 6 1.10 -7.14 0.30
C GLN A 6 1.90 -5.91 0.78
N ALA A 7 2.82 -6.08 1.74
CA ALA A 7 3.67 -4.99 2.21
C ALA A 7 4.67 -4.55 1.12
N VAL A 8 5.26 -5.49 0.40
CA VAL A 8 6.14 -5.20 -0.75
C VAL A 8 5.35 -4.54 -1.89
N THR A 9 4.12 -4.98 -2.15
CA THR A 9 3.25 -4.33 -3.15
C THR A 9 2.99 -2.86 -2.84
N ILE A 10 2.72 -2.53 -1.57
CA ILE A 10 2.55 -1.13 -1.12
C ILE A 10 3.77 -0.28 -1.46
N GLN A 11 4.98 -0.78 -1.18
CA GLN A 11 6.25 -0.10 -1.46
C GLN A 11 6.49 0.08 -2.97
N ILE A 12 6.24 -0.95 -3.78
CA ILE A 12 6.39 -0.88 -5.24
C ILE A 12 5.46 0.15 -5.84
N LEU A 13 4.16 0.14 -5.48
CA LEU A 13 3.18 1.09 -6.01
C LEU A 13 3.53 2.54 -5.63
N HIS A 14 4.03 2.76 -4.41
CA HIS A 14 4.47 4.08 -4.00
C HIS A 14 5.73 4.55 -4.75
N GLN A 15 6.70 3.66 -5.00
CA GLN A 15 7.88 3.97 -5.82
C GLN A 15 7.51 4.30 -7.28
N GLN A 16 6.42 3.72 -7.79
CA GLN A 16 5.84 4.08 -9.10
C GLN A 16 5.11 5.44 -9.10
N GLY A 17 5.06 6.14 -7.96
CA GLY A 17 4.44 7.46 -7.82
C GLY A 17 2.95 7.41 -7.47
N GLN A 18 2.39 6.24 -7.13
CA GLN A 18 1.01 6.19 -6.69
C GLN A 18 0.80 6.85 -5.32
N SER A 19 -0.29 7.62 -5.20
CA SER A 19 -0.70 8.18 -3.91
C SER A 19 -1.23 7.11 -2.96
N ILE A 20 -1.11 7.35 -1.66
CA ILE A 20 -1.69 6.51 -0.58
C ILE A 20 -3.18 6.20 -0.82
N LYS A 21 -3.93 7.17 -1.37
CA LYS A 21 -5.36 6.99 -1.70
C LYS A 21 -5.56 6.00 -2.85
N ALA A 22 -4.70 6.03 -3.87
CA ALA A 22 -4.75 5.11 -4.99
C ALA A 22 -4.42 3.69 -4.52
N ILE A 23 -3.31 3.52 -3.81
CA ILE A 23 -2.86 2.22 -3.25
C ILE A 23 -3.93 1.61 -2.35
N SER A 24 -4.54 2.42 -1.48
CA SER A 24 -5.62 1.98 -0.59
C SER A 24 -6.84 1.47 -1.35
N ARG A 25 -7.20 2.11 -2.48
CA ARG A 25 -8.31 1.67 -3.33
C ARG A 25 -7.97 0.43 -4.14
N GLU A 26 -6.75 0.36 -4.66
CA GLU A 26 -6.27 -0.76 -5.47
C GLU A 26 -6.17 -2.06 -4.67
N LEU A 27 -5.60 -1.97 -3.46
CA LEU A 27 -5.40 -3.13 -2.58
C LEU A 27 -6.57 -3.42 -1.63
N GLY A 28 -7.59 -2.56 -1.59
CA GLY A 28 -8.76 -2.73 -0.71
C GLY A 28 -8.44 -2.63 0.79
N ILE A 29 -7.34 -1.96 1.16
CA ILE A 29 -6.89 -1.80 2.54
C ILE A 29 -7.03 -0.37 3.04
N SER A 30 -7.07 -0.18 4.35
CA SER A 30 -7.18 1.16 4.94
C SER A 30 -5.95 2.03 4.62
N ARG A 31 -6.15 3.34 4.45
CA ARG A 31 -5.05 4.31 4.27
C ARG A 31 -4.04 4.28 5.43
N ASN A 32 -4.48 3.93 6.64
CA ASN A 32 -3.60 3.81 7.80
C ASN A 32 -2.70 2.57 7.69
N THR A 33 -3.24 1.49 7.13
CA THR A 33 -2.47 0.30 6.79
C THR A 33 -1.41 0.65 5.75
N VAL A 34 -1.78 1.33 4.66
CA VAL A 34 -0.81 1.80 3.65
C VAL A 34 0.30 2.63 4.30
N ARG A 35 -0.03 3.63 5.12
CA ARG A 35 0.97 4.46 5.84
C ARG A 35 1.90 3.68 6.77
N LYS A 36 1.43 2.58 7.35
CA LYS A 36 2.24 1.76 8.25
C LYS A 36 3.32 0.97 7.49
N TYR A 37 3.08 0.68 6.21
CA TYR A 37 3.93 -0.16 5.37
C TYR A 37 4.63 0.61 4.25
N LEU A 38 4.44 1.93 4.18
CA LEU A 38 5.28 2.87 3.41
C LEU A 38 6.45 3.31 4.28
#